data_AF-A0A126R1Y5-F1
#
_entry.id   AF-A0A126R1Y5-F1
#
_cell.length_a   1.000
_cell.length_b   1.000
_cell.length_c   1.000
_cell.angle_alpha   90.00
_cell.angle_beta   90.00
_cell.angle_gamma   90.00
#
_symmetry.space_group_name_H-M   'P 1'
#
loop_
_entity.id
_entity.type
_entity.pdbx_description
1 polymer ?
#
loop_
_entity_poly.entity_id
_entity_poly.type
_entity_poly.pdbx_seq_one_letter_code
_entity_poly.pdbx_strand_id
1 'polypeptide(L)'
;MGKGNHCITIDDNKWEALTHIVNGSRSAWIERQIDIVLNIEDEEAKIIQKIERLDNQINVAKDKLCQIRKAKKEKLEAANLFDECMVSLNRLHKNLGCIGRNQIRNIARKNDVPALELEEHCRELGLNVVNFMEVPK
;
A
#
# COMPACT_ATOMS: atom_id res chain seq x y z
N MET A 1 -1.66 46.81 -13.02
CA MET A 1 -1.50 47.22 -11.61
C MET A 1 -0.20 46.60 -11.10
N GLY A 2 0.67 47.37 -10.44
CA GLY A 2 1.98 46.90 -9.96
C GLY A 2 1.87 46.16 -8.63
N LYS A 3 2.75 45.16 -8.42
CA LYS A 3 2.88 44.47 -7.12
C LYS A 3 3.74 45.32 -6.18
N GLY A 4 3.23 45.59 -4.98
CA GLY A 4 3.97 46.25 -3.89
C GLY A 4 4.38 45.23 -2.82
N ASN A 5 5.59 45.34 -2.28
CA ASN A 5 6.01 44.55 -1.14
C ASN A 5 5.67 45.29 0.16
N HIS A 6 4.84 44.68 0.99
CA HIS A 6 4.42 45.21 2.28
C HIS A 6 4.69 44.19 3.38
N CYS A 7 5.23 44.65 4.50
CA CYS A 7 5.48 43.83 5.68
C CYS A 7 4.34 44.02 6.69
N ILE A 8 3.84 42.91 7.25
CA ILE A 8 2.83 42.91 8.31
C ILE A 8 3.37 42.16 9.53
N THR A 9 3.03 42.65 10.71
CA THR A 9 3.35 41.99 11.98
C THR A 9 2.10 41.31 12.51
N ILE A 10 2.21 40.03 12.82
CA ILE A 10 1.13 39.19 13.34
C ILE A 10 1.64 38.56 14.63
N ASP A 11 0.75 38.39 15.60
CA ASP A 11 1.04 37.63 16.83
C ASP A 11 1.49 36.20 16.50
N ASP A 12 2.60 35.76 17.09
CA ASP A 12 3.25 34.48 16.77
C ASP A 12 2.33 33.28 17.02
N ASN A 13 1.52 33.30 18.09
CA ASN A 13 0.60 32.20 18.39
C ASN A 13 -0.51 32.10 17.35
N LYS A 14 -1.02 33.25 16.89
CA LYS A 14 -2.01 33.30 15.80
C LYS A 14 -1.39 32.85 14.48
N TRP A 15 -0.13 33.20 14.26
CA TRP A 15 0.60 32.83 13.05
C TRP A 15 0.82 31.31 12.96
N GLU A 16 1.26 30.67 14.05
CA GLU A 16 1.42 29.22 14.10
C GLU A 16 0.08 28.49 13.90
N ALA A 17 -1.00 28.97 14.53
CA ALA A 17 -2.33 28.40 14.30
C ALA A 17 -2.75 28.51 12.82
N LEU A 18 -2.39 29.61 12.15
CA LEU A 18 -2.72 29.87 10.76
C LEU A 18 -1.97 28.95 9.80
N THR A 19 -0.68 28.70 10.01
CA THR A 19 0.14 27.86 9.10
C THR A 19 -0.34 26.41 9.05
N HIS A 20 -0.99 25.92 10.10
CA HIS A 20 -1.60 24.59 10.12
C HIS A 20 -2.92 24.50 9.33
N ILE A 21 -3.57 25.63 9.06
CA ILE A 21 -4.89 25.69 8.43
C ILE A 21 -4.79 26.13 6.96
N VAL A 22 -3.80 26.97 6.65
CA VAL A 22 -3.63 27.56 5.32
C VAL A 22 -2.90 26.62 4.40
N ASN A 23 -3.61 26.14 3.37
CA ASN A 23 -3.00 25.47 2.23
C ASN A 23 -2.55 26.51 1.18
N GLY A 24 -1.27 26.52 0.84
CA GLY A 24 -0.68 27.36 -0.21
C GLY A 24 0.32 28.41 0.29
N SER A 25 0.69 29.35 -0.58
CA SER A 25 1.66 30.40 -0.23
C SER A 25 1.03 31.49 0.65
N ARG A 26 1.84 32.04 1.56
CA ARG A 26 1.43 33.09 2.51
C ARG A 26 0.82 34.30 1.79
N SER A 27 1.47 34.75 0.71
CA SER A 27 0.99 35.86 -0.10
C SER A 27 -0.37 35.58 -0.73
N ALA A 28 -0.59 34.37 -1.25
CA ALA A 28 -1.87 33.99 -1.87
C ALA A 28 -3.01 33.87 -0.85
N TRP A 29 -2.71 33.56 0.42
CA TRP A 29 -3.72 33.60 1.46
C TRP A 29 -4.07 35.04 1.86
N ILE A 30 -3.08 35.91 2.04
CA ILE A 30 -3.28 37.32 2.40
C ILE A 30 -4.07 38.06 1.30
N GLU A 31 -3.70 37.87 0.02
CA GLU A 31 -4.45 38.46 -1.11
C GLU A 31 -5.92 38.02 -1.08
N ARG A 32 -6.20 36.72 -0.85
CA ARG A 32 -7.58 36.23 -0.71
C ARG A 32 -8.36 36.87 0.44
N GLN A 33 -7.72 37.11 1.59
CA GLN A 33 -8.40 37.80 2.69
C GLN A 33 -8.72 39.26 2.34
N ILE A 34 -7.81 39.93 1.61
CA ILE A 34 -8.03 41.28 1.11
C ILE A 34 -9.20 41.29 0.12
N ASP A 35 -9.26 40.33 -0.81
CA ASP A 35 -10.34 40.21 -1.78
C ASP A 35 -11.71 39.99 -1.10
N ILE A 36 -11.75 39.12 -0.07
CA ILE A 36 -12.95 38.89 0.75
C ILE A 36 -13.40 40.18 1.44
N VAL A 37 -12.47 40.92 2.07
CA VAL A 37 -12.78 42.18 2.78
C VAL A 37 -13.23 43.28 1.82
N LEU A 38 -12.64 43.33 0.62
CA LEU A 38 -13.03 44.26 -0.43
C LEU A 38 -14.32 43.85 -1.16
N ASN A 39 -14.96 42.75 -0.74
CA ASN A 39 -16.15 42.17 -1.36
C ASN A 39 -15.97 41.91 -2.86
N ILE A 40 -14.72 41.63 -3.26
CA ILE A 40 -14.37 41.06 -4.55
C ILE A 40 -14.60 39.55 -4.41
N GLU A 41 -15.83 39.15 -4.10
CA GLU A 41 -16.17 37.73 -4.04
C GLU A 41 -16.34 37.21 -5.46
N ASP A 42 -15.26 36.61 -5.96
CA ASP A 42 -15.26 35.94 -7.25
C ASP A 42 -15.94 34.56 -7.12
N GLU A 43 -17.16 34.44 -7.65
CA GLU A 43 -17.88 33.17 -7.72
C GLU A 43 -17.06 32.09 -8.46
N GLU A 44 -16.24 32.49 -9.44
CA GLU A 44 -15.34 31.58 -10.15
C GLU A 44 -14.32 30.96 -9.18
N ALA A 45 -13.71 31.78 -8.31
CA ALA A 45 -12.77 31.31 -7.30
C ALA A 45 -13.41 30.33 -6.28
N LYS A 46 -14.68 30.55 -5.91
CA LYS A 46 -15.43 29.60 -5.04
C LYS A 46 -15.66 28.26 -5.75
N ILE A 47 -15.98 28.28 -7.04
CA ILE A 47 -16.15 27.07 -7.84
C ILE A 47 -14.82 26.34 -7.99
N ILE A 48 -13.73 27.05 -8.28
CA ILE A 48 -12.38 26.47 -8.39
C ILE A 48 -11.98 25.77 -7.09
N GLN A 49 -12.15 26.42 -5.93
CA GLN A 49 -11.84 25.79 -4.63
C GLN A 49 -12.68 24.53 -4.37
N LYS A 50 -13.94 24.52 -4.81
CA LYS A 50 -14.81 23.35 -4.69
C LYS A 50 -14.31 22.20 -5.57
N ILE A 51 -13.86 22.50 -6.79
CA ILE A 51 -13.25 21.52 -7.70
C ILE A 51 -11.99 20.91 -7.06
N GLU A 52 -11.06 21.76 -6.59
CA GLU A 52 -9.82 21.29 -5.94
C GLU A 52 -10.09 20.38 -4.73
N ARG A 53 -11.10 20.72 -3.93
CA ARG A 53 -11.50 19.90 -2.78
C ARG A 53 -12.05 18.53 -3.22
N LEU A 54 -12.88 18.51 -4.27
CA LEU A 54 -13.46 17.28 -4.80
C LEU A 54 -12.37 16.39 -5.44
N ASP A 55 -11.42 16.98 -6.17
CA ASP A 55 -10.30 16.24 -6.75
C ASP A 55 -9.42 15.60 -5.68
N ASN A 56 -9.15 16.31 -4.58
CA ASN A 56 -8.44 15.72 -3.45
C ASN A 56 -9.20 14.53 -2.83
N GLN A 57 -10.53 14.63 -2.70
CA GLN A 57 -11.34 13.50 -2.21
C GLN A 57 -11.30 12.30 -3.16
N ILE A 58 -11.33 12.54 -4.48
CA ILE A 58 -11.18 11.50 -5.49
C ILE A 58 -9.81 10.83 -5.37
N ASN A 59 -8.73 11.60 -5.19
CA ASN A 59 -7.38 11.05 -5.06
C ASN A 59 -7.26 10.17 -3.79
N VAL A 60 -7.78 10.62 -2.65
CA VAL A 60 -7.82 9.80 -1.43
C VAL A 60 -8.60 8.50 -1.64
N ALA A 61 -9.72 8.54 -2.37
CA ALA A 61 -10.49 7.34 -2.67
C ALA A 61 -9.73 6.38 -3.63
N LYS A 62 -9.01 6.92 -4.62
CA LYS A 62 -8.14 6.13 -5.51
C LYS A 62 -7.02 5.44 -4.74
N ASP A 63 -6.40 6.13 -3.80
CA ASP A 63 -5.33 5.55 -2.96
C ASP A 63 -5.86 4.40 -2.10
N LYS A 64 -7.03 4.58 -1.46
CA LYS A 64 -7.71 3.49 -0.73
C LYS A 64 -8.01 2.30 -1.63
N LEU A 65 -8.50 2.53 -2.85
CA LEU A 65 -8.75 1.46 -3.81
C LEU A 65 -7.45 0.73 -4.19
N CYS A 66 -6.36 1.47 -4.37
CA CYS A 66 -5.03 0.91 -4.65
C CYS A 66 -4.57 -0.01 -3.51
N GLN A 67 -4.68 0.45 -2.25
CA GLN A 67 -4.35 -0.36 -1.08
C GLN A 67 -5.19 -1.64 -1.00
N ILE A 68 -6.51 -1.55 -1.24
CA ILE A 68 -7.39 -2.72 -1.26
C ILE A 68 -6.99 -3.70 -2.36
N ARG A 69 -6.67 -3.21 -3.56
CA ARG A 69 -6.22 -4.05 -4.68
C ARG A 69 -4.89 -4.73 -4.37
N LYS A 70 -3.94 -4.02 -3.75
CA LYS A 70 -2.66 -4.58 -3.32
C LYS A 70 -2.86 -5.69 -2.29
N ALA A 71 -3.64 -5.44 -1.25
CA ALA A 71 -3.97 -6.45 -0.23
C ALA A 71 -4.69 -7.67 -0.82
N LYS A 72 -5.60 -7.48 -1.80
CA LYS A 72 -6.24 -8.59 -2.52
C LYS A 72 -5.23 -9.41 -3.33
N LYS A 73 -4.30 -8.75 -4.00
CA LYS A 73 -3.24 -9.40 -4.78
C LYS A 73 -2.31 -10.20 -3.86
N GLU A 74 -1.84 -9.61 -2.77
CA GLU A 74 -1.01 -10.29 -1.75
C GLU A 74 -1.71 -11.50 -1.15
N LYS A 75 -3.02 -11.41 -0.87
CA LYS A 75 -3.82 -12.56 -0.41
C LYS A 75 -3.92 -13.67 -1.44
N LEU A 76 -4.07 -13.32 -2.73
CA LEU A 76 -4.13 -14.29 -3.81
C LEU A 76 -2.76 -14.97 -4.02
N GLU A 77 -1.69 -14.19 -3.99
CA GLU A 77 -0.32 -14.68 -4.08
C GLU A 77 0.03 -15.59 -2.89
N ALA A 78 -0.40 -15.23 -1.67
CA ALA A 78 -0.26 -16.09 -0.49
C ALA A 78 -1.09 -17.38 -0.59
N ALA A 79 -2.32 -17.30 -1.11
CA ALA A 79 -3.19 -18.47 -1.28
C ALA A 79 -2.61 -19.47 -2.31
N ASN A 80 -1.96 -18.95 -3.35
CA ASN A 80 -1.41 -19.77 -4.44
C ASN A 80 0.09 -20.07 -4.26
N LEU A 81 0.72 -19.57 -3.19
CA LEU A 81 2.18 -19.60 -2.99
C LEU A 81 2.76 -21.01 -3.13
N PHE A 82 2.02 -22.02 -2.65
CA PHE A 82 2.49 -23.40 -2.63
C PHE A 82 1.81 -24.31 -3.65
N ASP A 83 0.86 -23.84 -4.45
CA ASP A 83 0.05 -24.70 -5.33
C ASP A 83 0.93 -25.57 -6.26
N GLU A 84 1.90 -24.95 -6.94
CA GLU A 84 2.81 -25.66 -7.84
C GLU A 84 3.74 -26.64 -7.10
N CYS A 85 4.18 -26.27 -5.89
CA CYS A 85 4.96 -27.14 -5.02
C CYS A 85 4.13 -28.36 -4.60
N MET A 86 2.87 -28.14 -4.23
CA MET A 86 1.96 -29.16 -3.73
C MET A 86 1.59 -30.20 -4.78
N VAL A 87 1.57 -29.86 -6.08
CA VAL A 87 1.42 -30.87 -7.15
C VAL A 87 2.53 -31.92 -7.09
N SER A 88 3.78 -31.47 -6.94
CA SER A 88 4.94 -32.36 -6.89
C SER A 88 5.01 -33.14 -5.57
N LEU A 89 4.74 -32.46 -4.45
CA LEU A 89 4.77 -33.03 -3.11
C LEU A 89 3.67 -34.07 -2.90
N ASN A 90 2.44 -33.80 -3.35
CA ASN A 90 1.35 -34.76 -3.29
C ASN A 90 1.63 -36.00 -4.14
N ARG A 91 2.27 -35.84 -5.31
CA ARG A 91 2.69 -36.99 -6.13
C ARG A 91 3.74 -37.84 -5.43
N LEU A 92 4.74 -37.21 -4.81
CA LEU A 92 5.75 -37.91 -4.00
C LEU A 92 5.11 -38.65 -2.83
N HIS A 93 4.22 -37.99 -2.07
CA HIS A 93 3.53 -38.60 -0.94
C HIS A 93 2.62 -39.76 -1.35
N LYS A 94 1.88 -39.63 -2.46
CA LYS A 94 1.06 -40.73 -3.00
C LYS A 94 1.91 -41.94 -3.38
N ASN A 95 3.12 -41.73 -3.88
CA ASN A 95 3.98 -42.82 -4.35
C ASN A 95 4.82 -43.45 -3.23
N LEU A 96 5.26 -42.66 -2.25
CA LEU A 96 6.25 -43.07 -1.24
C LEU A 96 5.66 -43.13 0.18
N GLY A 97 4.43 -42.64 0.39
CA GLY A 97 3.79 -42.54 1.71
C GLY A 97 4.40 -41.51 2.66
N CYS A 98 5.51 -40.87 2.27
CA CYS A 98 6.18 -39.82 3.02
C CYS A 98 6.99 -38.90 2.09
N ILE A 99 7.45 -37.77 2.61
CA ILE A 99 8.24 -36.77 1.90
C ILE A 99 9.48 -36.43 2.72
N GLY A 100 10.66 -36.50 2.10
CA GLY A 100 11.91 -36.09 2.75
C GLY A 100 12.08 -34.57 2.80
N ARG A 101 12.63 -34.04 3.89
CA ARG A 101 13.02 -32.61 4.02
C ARG A 101 13.88 -32.10 2.87
N ASN A 102 14.79 -32.94 2.37
CA ASN A 102 15.63 -32.59 1.22
C ASN A 102 14.81 -32.41 -0.07
N GLN A 103 13.75 -33.20 -0.25
CA GLN A 103 12.84 -33.06 -1.39
C GLN A 103 12.03 -31.77 -1.29
N ILE A 104 11.51 -31.44 -0.10
CA ILE A 104 10.83 -30.16 0.17
C ILE A 104 11.75 -28.99 -0.13
N ARG A 105 12.99 -29.02 0.37
CA ARG A 105 13.98 -27.96 0.14
C ARG A 105 14.32 -27.79 -1.35
N ASN A 106 14.44 -28.89 -2.09
CA ASN A 106 14.70 -28.84 -3.53
C ASN A 106 13.51 -28.29 -4.33
N ILE A 107 12.28 -28.69 -3.98
CA ILE A 107 11.06 -28.19 -4.61
C ILE A 107 10.85 -26.71 -4.29
N ALA A 108 11.06 -26.32 -3.03
CA ALA A 108 11.00 -24.93 -2.60
C ALA A 108 11.98 -24.05 -3.40
N ARG A 109 13.24 -24.48 -3.50
CA ARG A 109 14.27 -23.77 -4.28
C ARG A 109 13.92 -23.67 -5.77
N LYS A 110 13.30 -24.71 -6.35
CA LYS A 110 12.92 -24.72 -7.77
C LYS A 110 11.79 -23.73 -8.08
N ASN A 111 10.86 -23.56 -7.16
CA ASN A 111 9.69 -22.70 -7.33
C ASN A 111 9.84 -21.33 -6.63
N ASP A 112 11.05 -21.00 -6.16
CA ASP A 112 11.37 -19.74 -5.47
C ASP A 112 10.47 -19.42 -4.27
N VAL A 113 10.22 -20.43 -3.42
CA VAL A 113 9.42 -20.26 -2.19
C VAL A 113 10.22 -20.60 -0.93
N PRO A 114 9.86 -20.04 0.24
CA PRO A 114 10.53 -20.33 1.50
C PRO A 114 10.37 -21.80 1.90
N ALA A 115 11.49 -22.53 2.03
CA ALA A 115 11.47 -23.96 2.32
C ALA A 115 10.89 -24.31 3.71
N LEU A 116 11.09 -23.43 4.70
CA LEU A 116 10.53 -23.59 6.04
C LEU A 116 9.00 -23.50 6.02
N GLU A 117 8.45 -22.48 5.36
CA GLU A 117 7.00 -22.26 5.27
C GLU A 117 6.32 -23.37 4.46
N LEU A 118 6.94 -23.83 3.38
CA LEU A 118 6.45 -24.99 2.62
C LEU A 118 6.47 -26.28 3.45
N GLU A 119 7.47 -26.47 4.32
CA GLU A 119 7.55 -27.63 5.22
C GLU A 119 6.44 -27.60 6.27
N GLU A 120 6.18 -26.44 6.88
CA GLU A 120 5.08 -26.25 7.83
C GLU A 120 3.73 -26.49 7.16
N HIS A 121 3.51 -25.94 5.97
CA HIS A 121 2.30 -26.15 5.19
C HIS A 121 2.05 -27.64 4.85
N CYS A 122 3.10 -28.39 4.52
CA CYS A 122 3.00 -29.84 4.32
C CYS A 122 2.48 -30.56 5.57
N ARG A 123 2.94 -30.16 6.76
CA ARG A 123 2.53 -30.78 8.03
C ARG A 123 1.11 -30.40 8.40
N GLU A 124 0.70 -29.15 8.17
CA GLU A 124 -0.68 -28.70 8.38
C GLU A 124 -1.67 -29.50 7.54
N LEU A 125 -1.29 -29.85 6.31
CA LEU A 125 -2.08 -30.71 5.42
C LEU A 125 -1.99 -32.20 5.76
N GLY A 126 -1.25 -32.58 6.81
CA GLY A 126 -1.13 -33.96 7.28
C GLY A 126 -0.21 -34.85 6.45
N LEU A 127 0.68 -34.28 5.63
CA LEU A 127 1.69 -35.05 4.90
C LEU A 127 2.79 -35.54 5.84
N ASN A 128 3.21 -36.79 5.69
CA ASN A 128 4.25 -37.37 6.53
C ASN A 128 5.65 -36.89 6.09
N VAL A 129 6.21 -35.93 6.82
CA VAL A 129 7.53 -35.34 6.52
C VAL A 129 8.62 -36.00 7.36
N VAL A 130 9.66 -36.53 6.71
CA VAL A 130 10.78 -37.25 7.35
C VAL A 130 12.13 -36.54 7.14
N ASN A 131 13.06 -36.72 8.08
CA ASN A 131 14.36 -36.04 8.06
C ASN A 131 15.23 -36.42 6.86
N PHE A 132 15.17 -37.67 6.41
CA PHE A 132 15.96 -38.18 5.29
C PHE A 132 15.17 -39.22 4.50
N MET A 133 15.16 -39.08 3.17
CA MET A 133 14.85 -40.15 2.23
C MET A 133 15.95 -40.14 1.17
N GLU A 134 16.70 -41.23 1.06
CA GLU A 134 17.57 -41.48 -0.08
C GLU A 134 16.69 -41.77 -1.30
N VAL A 135 17.02 -41.16 -2.44
CA VAL A 135 16.41 -41.53 -3.71
C VAL A 135 16.82 -42.98 -4.00
N PRO A 136 15.88 -43.92 -4.25
CA PRO A 136 16.25 -45.26 -4.68
C PRO A 136 17.06 -45.14 -5.98
N LYS A 137 18.26 -45.75 -6.01
CA LYS A 137 19.11 -45.82 -7.21
C LYS A 137 18.44 -46.60 -8.33
#